data_AF-A0A819M3C3-F1
#
_entry.id   AF-A0A819M3C3-F1
#
_cell.length_a   1.000
_cell.length_b   1.000
_cell.length_c   1.000
_cell.angle_alpha   90.00
_cell.angle_beta   90.00
_cell.angle_gamma   90.00
#
_symmetry.space_group_name_H-M   'P 1'
#
loop_
_entity.id
_entity.type
_entity.pdbx_description
1 polymer ?
#
loop_
_entity_poly.entity_id
_entity_poly.type
_entity_poly.pdbx_seq_one_letter_code
_entity_poly.pdbx_strand_id
1 'polypeptide(L)'
;MSIIHAIFFSIYYDTRSNVCTIINPKFAKYYSYVYIPVVIGILPIIKMITFALLAFISIRSIASRNIHIERLGRDRQLTAMTLIYVVFIMFFYYVRNQVIYVLIDVHFKRFQQAANNLNNHQVTPGIEMN
;
A
#
# COMPACT_ATOMS: atom_id res chain seq x y z
N MET A 1 -1.31 12.53 9.33
CA MET A 1 -1.47 11.07 9.47
C MET A 1 -0.49 10.57 10.53
N SER A 2 -0.45 11.17 11.71
CA SER A 2 -1.32 10.99 12.89
C SER A 2 -1.07 9.67 13.63
N ILE A 3 -0.38 9.82 14.76
CA ILE A 3 -0.04 8.83 15.80
C ILE A 3 -1.27 7.99 16.22
N ILE A 4 -2.46 8.60 16.16
CA ILE A 4 -3.74 7.96 16.46
C ILE A 4 -3.98 6.72 15.57
N HIS A 5 -3.59 6.78 14.29
CA HIS A 5 -3.69 5.62 13.41
C HIS A 5 -2.70 4.52 13.81
N ALA A 6 -1.47 4.89 14.18
CA ALA A 6 -0.47 3.93 14.62
C ALA A 6 -0.89 3.18 15.90
N ILE A 7 -1.49 3.89 16.87
CA ILE A 7 -2.02 3.29 18.11
C ILE A 7 -3.14 2.30 17.79
N PHE A 8 -4.09 2.69 16.94
CA PHE A 8 -5.21 1.83 16.56
C PHE A 8 -4.74 0.56 15.86
N PHE A 9 -3.75 0.67 14.97
CA PHE A 9 -3.13 -0.48 14.32
C PHE A 9 -2.40 -1.38 15.33
N SER A 10 -1.67 -0.80 16.28
CA SER A 10 -0.89 -1.55 17.28
C SER A 10 -1.72 -2.46 18.17
N ILE A 11 -3.01 -2.19 18.38
CA ILE A 11 -3.93 -3.04 19.15
C ILE A 11 -4.22 -4.37 18.42
N TYR A 12 -4.10 -4.39 17.09
CA TYR A 12 -4.41 -5.55 16.24
C TYR A 12 -3.16 -6.34 15.80
N TYR A 13 -1.98 -6.05 16.36
CA TYR A 13 -0.75 -6.80 16.14
C TYR A 13 -0.40 -7.58 17.42
N ASP A 14 -0.22 -8.89 17.30
CA ASP A 14 0.29 -9.70 18.41
C ASP A 14 1.82 -9.73 18.36
N THR A 15 2.45 -9.47 19.50
CA THR A 15 3.90 -9.50 19.70
C THR A 15 4.38 -10.75 20.46
N ARG A 16 3.46 -11.62 20.91
CA ARG A 16 3.81 -12.79 21.75
C ARG A 16 4.67 -13.84 21.07
N SER A 17 4.64 -13.96 19.74
CA SER A 17 5.24 -15.09 19.01
C SER A 17 6.58 -14.78 18.33
N ASN A 18 7.26 -13.67 18.66
CA ASN A 18 8.42 -13.15 17.92
C ASN A 18 8.16 -12.86 16.42
N VAL A 19 6.93 -13.06 15.96
CA VAL A 19 6.48 -12.77 14.60
C VAL A 19 5.31 -11.80 14.72
N CYS A 20 5.47 -10.60 14.18
CA CYS A 20 4.42 -9.58 14.20
C CYS A 20 3.34 -9.97 13.19
N THR A 21 2.29 -10.65 13.65
CA THR A 21 1.18 -11.09 12.79
C THR A 21 -0.13 -10.42 13.21
N ILE A 22 -0.97 -10.13 12.20
CA ILE A 22 -2.29 -9.53 12.43
C ILE A 22 -3.19 -10.61 13.01
N ILE A 23 -3.71 -10.36 14.21
CA ILE A 23 -4.50 -11.33 15.00
C ILE A 23 -5.84 -11.63 14.34
N ASN A 24 -6.41 -10.63 13.65
CA ASN A 24 -7.77 -10.71 13.14
C ASN A 24 -7.78 -10.78 11.60
N PRO A 25 -8.21 -11.90 10.99
CA PRO A 25 -8.14 -12.10 9.54
C PRO A 25 -9.03 -11.13 8.76
N LYS A 26 -10.14 -10.65 9.36
CA LYS A 26 -11.00 -9.61 8.77
C LYS A 26 -10.27 -8.28 8.66
N PHE A 27 -9.49 -7.93 9.68
CA PHE A 27 -8.69 -6.72 9.71
C PHE A 27 -7.51 -6.81 8.74
N ALA A 28 -6.86 -7.97 8.65
CA ALA A 28 -5.82 -8.23 7.66
C ALA A 28 -6.34 -8.04 6.22
N LYS A 29 -7.55 -8.53 5.93
CA LYS A 29 -8.19 -8.33 4.63
C LYS A 29 -8.50 -6.86 4.37
N TYR A 30 -9.12 -6.15 5.33
CA TYR A 30 -9.38 -4.71 5.18
C TYR A 30 -8.11 -3.90 4.95
N TYR A 31 -7.05 -4.20 5.70
CA TYR A 31 -5.77 -3.52 5.59
C TYR A 31 -5.13 -3.70 4.20
N SER A 32 -5.02 -4.94 3.75
CA SER A 32 -4.39 -5.25 2.46
C SER A 32 -5.22 -4.80 1.25
N TYR A 33 -6.55 -4.85 1.32
CA TYR A 33 -7.44 -4.56 0.19
C TYR A 33 -7.88 -3.10 0.09
N VAL A 34 -7.97 -2.38 1.21
CA VAL A 34 -8.52 -1.01 1.22
C VAL A 34 -7.46 -0.03 1.65
N TYR A 35 -6.85 -0.26 2.82
CA TYR A 35 -5.94 0.73 3.40
C TYR A 35 -4.67 0.91 2.55
N ILE A 36 -4.00 -0.18 2.19
CA ILE A 36 -2.77 -0.12 1.37
C ILE A 36 -3.03 0.58 0.02
N PRO A 37 -3.95 0.13 -0.85
CA PRO A 37 -4.10 0.73 -2.18
C PRO A 37 -4.63 2.17 -2.13
N VAL A 38 -5.50 2.52 -1.17
CA VAL A 38 -6.06 3.88 -1.08
C VAL A 38 -5.01 4.85 -0.56
N VAL A 39 -4.34 4.52 0.54
CA VAL A 39 -3.38 5.44 1.18
C VAL A 39 -2.07 5.52 0.38
N ILE A 40 -1.65 4.41 -0.22
CA ILE A 40 -0.36 4.35 -0.93
C ILE A 40 -0.54 4.63 -2.43
N GLY A 41 -1.70 4.34 -3.01
CA GLY A 41 -1.96 4.57 -4.45
C GLY A 41 -2.57 5.94 -4.74
N ILE A 42 -3.68 6.30 -4.07
CA ILE A 42 -4.44 7.51 -4.43
C ILE A 42 -3.76 8.79 -3.90
N LEU A 43 -3.17 8.72 -2.71
CA LEU A 43 -2.50 9.85 -2.08
C LEU A 43 -1.35 10.46 -2.91
N PRO A 44 -0.40 9.67 -3.50
CA PRO A 44 0.64 10.25 -4.36
C PRO A 44 0.09 10.82 -5.66
N ILE A 45 -0.98 10.26 -6.22
CA ILE A 45 -1.62 10.80 -7.43
C ILE A 45 -2.14 12.21 -7.13
N ILE A 46 -2.82 12.39 -5.99
CA ILE A 46 -3.28 13.72 -5.55
C ILE A 46 -2.08 14.66 -5.37
N LYS A 47 -0.98 14.20 -4.76
CA LYS A 47 0.24 15.02 -4.61
C LYS A 47 0.83 15.44 -5.95
N MET A 48 0.94 14.53 -6.91
CA MET A 48 1.40 14.80 -8.27
C MET A 48 0.53 15.85 -8.96
N ILE A 49 -0.79 15.71 -8.88
CA ILE A 49 -1.74 16.66 -9.45
C ILE A 49 -1.58 18.04 -8.81
N THR A 50 -1.52 18.10 -7.47
CA THR A 50 -1.31 19.39 -6.78
C THR A 50 0.00 20.04 -7.16
N PHE A 51 1.07 19.26 -7.31
CA PHE A 51 2.36 19.78 -7.75
C PHE A 51 2.33 20.29 -9.19
N ALA A 52 1.69 19.56 -10.10
CA ALA A 52 1.51 19.99 -11.49
C ALA A 52 0.71 21.30 -11.57
N LEU A 53 -0.35 21.43 -10.76
CA LEU A 53 -1.15 22.65 -10.66
C LEU A 53 -0.32 23.81 -10.08
N LEU A 54 0.42 23.59 -9.01
CA LEU A 54 1.33 24.58 -8.42
C LEU A 54 2.39 25.04 -9.42
N ALA A 55 2.98 24.12 -10.19
CA ALA A 55 3.95 24.44 -11.23
C ALA A 55 3.31 25.29 -12.33
N PHE A 56 2.09 24.97 -12.75
CA PHE A 56 1.34 25.75 -13.75
C PHE A 56 1.01 27.16 -13.27
N ILE A 57 0.52 27.30 -12.04
CA ILE A 57 0.20 28.59 -11.42
C ILE A 57 1.47 29.42 -11.24
N SER A 58 2.57 28.80 -10.82
CA SER A 58 3.87 29.46 -10.65
C SER A 58 4.37 30.05 -11.97
N ILE A 59 4.38 29.27 -13.05
CA ILE A 59 4.76 29.75 -14.40
C ILE A 59 3.94 30.97 -14.81
N ARG A 60 2.62 30.92 -14.61
CA ARG A 60 1.72 32.02 -14.95
C ARG A 60 1.93 33.26 -14.06
N SER A 61 2.24 33.06 -12.78
CA SER A 61 2.51 34.15 -11.84
C SER A 61 3.85 34.85 -12.11
N ILE A 62 4.89 34.13 -12.54
CA ILE A 62 6.20 34.70 -12.88
C ILE A 62 6.10 35.55 -14.15
N ALA A 63 5.31 35.11 -15.13
CA ALA A 63 5.04 35.92 -16.32
C ALA A 63 4.42 37.29 -15.96
N SER A 64 3.75 37.39 -14.80
CA SER A 64 3.14 38.63 -14.28
C SER A 64 4.03 39.40 -13.30
N ARG A 65 5.05 38.81 -12.68
CA ARG A 65 5.97 39.48 -11.74
C ARG A 65 7.40 39.18 -12.16
N ASN A 66 8.17 40.21 -12.53
CA ASN A 66 9.62 40.14 -12.79
C ASN A 66 10.42 39.78 -11.52
N ILE A 67 10.28 38.54 -11.03
CA ILE A 67 11.06 38.00 -9.91
C ILE A 67 12.34 37.38 -10.49
N HIS A 68 13.48 37.58 -9.82
CA HIS A 68 14.77 37.02 -10.22
C HIS A 68 14.70 35.52 -10.53
N ILE A 69 14.88 35.19 -11.81
CA ILE A 69 14.70 33.86 -12.40
C ILE A 69 15.61 32.80 -11.74
N GLU A 70 16.77 33.22 -11.22
CA GLU A 70 17.78 32.31 -10.68
C GLU A 70 17.40 31.60 -9.38
N ARG A 71 16.71 32.28 -8.44
CA ARG A 71 16.25 31.64 -7.19
C ARG A 71 15.17 30.60 -7.44
N LEU A 72 14.31 30.87 -8.43
CA LEU A 72 13.18 30.00 -8.74
C LEU A 72 13.61 28.70 -9.42
N GLY A 73 14.67 28.73 -10.24
CA GLY A 73 15.23 27.54 -10.87
C GLY A 73 15.74 26.52 -9.86
N ARG A 74 16.41 27.00 -8.79
CA ARG A 74 16.95 26.15 -7.72
C ARG A 74 15.85 25.49 -6.90
N ASP A 75 14.83 26.24 -6.49
CA ASP A 75 13.71 25.69 -5.71
C ASP A 75 12.88 24.71 -6.54
N ARG A 76 12.68 25.00 -7.83
CA ARG A 76 11.99 24.09 -8.76
C ARG A 76 12.77 22.79 -8.94
N GLN A 77 14.09 22.86 -9.07
CA GLN A 77 14.95 21.69 -9.23
C GLN A 77 14.96 20.83 -7.96
N LEU A 78 15.04 21.45 -6.79
CA LEU A 78 14.96 20.74 -5.51
C LEU A 78 13.61 20.04 -5.35
N THR A 79 12.51 20.74 -5.63
CA THR A 79 11.17 20.16 -5.49
C THR A 79 10.91 19.05 -6.52
N ALA A 80 11.42 19.19 -7.75
CA ALA A 80 11.36 18.15 -8.77
C ALA A 80 12.17 16.91 -8.36
N MET A 81 13.37 17.09 -7.80
CA MET A 81 14.20 16.00 -7.28
C MET A 81 13.49 15.27 -6.14
N THR A 82 12.94 16.01 -5.16
CA THR A 82 12.21 15.41 -4.05
C THR A 82 10.96 14.67 -4.52
N LEU A 83 10.25 15.19 -5.51
CA LEU A 83 9.05 14.56 -6.04
C LEU A 83 9.38 13.28 -6.81
N ILE A 84 10.41 13.28 -7.66
CA ILE A 84 10.89 12.08 -8.34
C ILE A 84 11.31 11.03 -7.31
N TYR A 85 12.06 11.44 -6.27
CA TYR A 85 12.49 10.55 -5.20
C TYR A 85 11.30 9.92 -4.45
N VAL A 86 10.29 10.70 -4.10
CA VAL A 86 9.07 10.21 -3.43
C VAL A 86 8.29 9.27 -4.35
N VAL A 87 8.12 9.62 -5.63
CA VAL A 87 7.44 8.78 -6.62
C VAL A 87 8.17 7.45 -6.79
N PHE A 88 9.50 7.47 -6.87
CA PHE A 88 10.32 6.25 -6.97
C PHE A 88 10.16 5.36 -5.75
N ILE A 89 10.25 5.91 -4.54
CA ILE A 89 10.02 5.16 -3.30
C ILE A 89 8.62 4.57 -3.29
N MET A 90 7.60 5.35 -3.65
CA MET A 90 6.23 4.86 -3.68
C MET A 90 6.05 3.76 -4.73
N PHE A 91 6.66 3.86 -5.90
CA PHE A 91 6.62 2.83 -6.92
C PHE A 91 7.24 1.52 -6.43
N PHE A 92 8.45 1.56 -5.88
CA PHE A 92 9.11 0.37 -5.33
C PHE A 92 8.32 -0.23 -4.16
N TYR A 93 7.75 0.61 -3.30
CA TYR A 93 6.92 0.16 -2.18
C TYR A 93 5.61 -0.49 -2.66
N TYR A 94 4.99 0.09 -3.69
CA TYR A 94 3.78 -0.45 -4.32
C TYR A 94 4.04 -1.80 -4.98
N VAL A 95 5.12 -1.93 -5.76
CA VAL A 95 5.53 -3.20 -6.38
C VAL A 95 5.78 -4.26 -5.32
N ARG A 96 6.52 -3.92 -4.24
CA ARG A 96 6.74 -4.84 -3.12
C ARG A 96 5.44 -5.31 -2.48
N ASN A 97 4.50 -4.40 -2.25
CA ASN A 97 3.19 -4.74 -1.67
C ASN A 97 2.32 -5.58 -2.61
N GLN A 98 2.37 -5.34 -3.92
CA GLN A 98 1.69 -6.17 -4.91
C GLN A 98 2.22 -7.61 -4.90
N VAL A 99 3.54 -7.79 -4.79
CA VAL A 99 4.15 -9.12 -4.66
C VAL A 99 3.69 -9.82 -3.38
N ILE A 100 3.63 -9.10 -2.25
CA ILE A 100 3.12 -9.64 -0.98
C ILE A 100 1.64 -10.02 -1.10
N TYR A 101 0.82 -9.21 -1.78
CA TYR A 101 -0.59 -9.50 -2.01
C TYR A 101 -0.78 -10.81 -2.79
N VAL A 102 -0.04 -10.99 -3.88
CA VAL A 102 -0.07 -12.22 -4.68
C VAL A 102 0.37 -13.42 -3.84
N LEU A 103 1.42 -13.26 -3.01
CA LEU A 103 1.90 -14.32 -2.14
C LEU A 103 0.85 -14.74 -1.09
N ILE A 104 0.15 -13.78 -0.48
CA ILE A 104 -0.94 -14.05 0.47
C ILE A 104 -2.11 -14.76 -0.20
N ASP A 105 -2.52 -14.33 -1.40
CA ASP A 105 -3.60 -14.99 -2.17
C ASP A 105 -3.25 -16.45 -2.51
N VAL A 106 -2.01 -16.69 -2.94
CA VAL A 106 -1.50 -18.04 -3.22
C VAL A 106 -1.50 -18.91 -1.96
N HIS A 107 -1.04 -18.38 -0.83
CA HIS A 107 -1.05 -19.12 0.44
C HIS A 107 -2.47 -19.44 0.91
N PHE A 108 -3.38 -18.47 0.83
CA PHE A 108 -4.76 -18.65 1.24
C PHE A 108 -5.48 -19.72 0.41
N LYS A 109 -5.31 -19.70 -0.92
CA LYS A 109 -5.85 -20.74 -1.81
C LYS A 109 -5.33 -22.13 -1.48
N ARG A 110 -4.05 -22.26 -1.12
CA ARG A 110 -3.46 -23.55 -0.69
C ARG A 110 -4.09 -24.06 0.61
N PHE A 111 -4.34 -23.20 1.59
CA PHE A 111 -5.03 -23.59 2.82
C PHE A 111 -6.47 -24.05 2.57
N GLN A 112 -7.20 -23.34 1.70
CA GLN A 112 -8.55 -23.73 1.32
C GLN A 112 -8.58 -25.12 0.65
N GLN A 113 -7.61 -25.40 -0.21
CA GLN A 113 -7.50 -26.67 -0.92
C GLN A 113 -7.13 -27.82 0.03
N ALA A 114 -6.24 -27.59 1.00
CA ALA A 114 -5.92 -28.57 2.04
C ALA A 114 -7.17 -28.90 2.90
N ALA A 115 -7.96 -27.90 3.28
CA ALA A 115 -9.20 -28.10 4.02
C ALA A 115 -10.26 -28.88 3.22
N ASN A 116 -10.41 -28.59 1.92
CA ASN A 116 -11.33 -29.32 1.05
C ASN A 116 -10.91 -30.79 0.85
N ASN A 117 -9.60 -31.06 0.76
CA ASN A 117 -9.08 -32.42 0.65
C ASN A 117 -9.34 -33.26 1.91
N LEU A 118 -9.24 -32.66 3.11
CA LEU A 118 -9.58 -33.31 4.38
C LEU A 118 -11.07 -33.65 4.47
N ASN A 119 -11.96 -32.75 4.02
CA ASN A 119 -13.40 -33.01 3.99
C ASN A 119 -13.75 -34.15 3.02
N ASN A 120 -13.12 -34.23 1.85
CA ASN A 120 -13.36 -35.33 0.91
C ASN A 120 -12.88 -36.68 1.44
N HIS A 121 -11.82 -36.70 2.25
CA HIS A 121 -11.30 -37.94 2.84
C HIS A 121 -12.15 -38.47 4.00
N GLN A 122 -12.99 -37.63 4.63
CA GLN A 122 -13.97 -38.04 5.64
C GLN A 122 -15.31 -38.51 5.05
N VAL A 123 -15.54 -38.33 3.74
CA VAL A 123 -16.75 -38.83 3.05
C VAL A 123 -16.58 -40.28 2.56
N THR A 124 -15.38 -40.85 2.66
CA THR A 124 -15.07 -42.25 2.31
C THR A 124 -14.74 -43.17 3.51
N PRO A 125 -15.52 -43.22 4.59
CA PRO A 125 -15.61 -44.43 5.42
C PRO A 125 -16.93 -45.14 5.09
N GLY A 126 -16.88 -46.14 4.21
CA GLY A 126 -17.97 -47.11 4.08
C GLY A 126 -18.46 -47.38 2.66
N ILE A 127 -17.60 -47.89 1.78
CA ILE A 127 -18.01 -48.88 0.76
C ILE A 127 -16.93 -49.95 0.69
N GLU A 128 -16.75 -50.68 1.79
CA GLU A 128 -16.28 -52.07 1.75
C GLU A 128 -17.37 -52.89 2.41
N MET A 129 -18.15 -53.60 1.58
CA MET A 129 -18.76 -54.90 1.82
C MET A 129 -19.87 -55.12 0.78
N ASN A 130 -19.49 -55.72 -0.35
CA ASN A 130 -20.24 -56.81 -0.96
C ASN A 130 -19.33 -57.62 -1.88
#